data_AF-A0A419WMZ5-F1
#
_entry.id   AF-A0A419WMZ5-F1
#
_cell.length_a   1.000
_cell.length_b   1.000
_cell.length_c   1.000
_cell.angle_alpha   90.00
_cell.angle_beta   90.00
_cell.angle_gamma   90.00
#
_symmetry.space_group_name_H-M   'P 1'
#
loop_
_entity.id
_entity.type
_entity.pdbx_description
1 polymer ?
#
loop_
_entity_poly.entity_id
_entity_poly.type
_entity_poly.pdbx_seq_one_letter_code
_entity_poly.pdbx_strand_id
1 'polypeptide(L)'
;MEVTKLPKSIARLTTPDGFIESYQEKMRHAKTCKEAYEMAEEEYRILFGTNRYSSYPTFKNAITRWNKKRRTQKANFTKRKK
;
A
#
# COMPACT_ATOMS: atom_id res chain seq x y z
N MET A 1 -19.55 -22.61 -4.09
CA MET A 1 -18.90 -21.50 -3.38
C MET A 1 -18.92 -20.30 -4.31
N GLU A 2 -19.81 -19.34 -4.06
CA GLU A 2 -19.90 -18.11 -4.86
C GLU A 2 -18.61 -17.31 -4.67
N VAL A 3 -17.88 -17.13 -5.77
CA VAL A 3 -16.74 -16.20 -5.82
C VAL A 3 -17.34 -14.81 -5.87
N THR A 4 -17.60 -14.22 -4.70
CA THR A 4 -18.06 -12.84 -4.59
C THR A 4 -17.04 -11.95 -5.29
N LYS A 5 -17.46 -11.30 -6.37
CA LYS A 5 -16.63 -10.34 -7.11
C LYS A 5 -16.33 -9.17 -6.17
N LEU A 6 -15.17 -9.22 -5.50
CA LEU A 6 -14.69 -8.09 -4.72
C LEU A 6 -14.64 -6.86 -5.64
N PRO A 7 -15.19 -5.70 -5.22
CA PRO A 7 -15.04 -4.44 -5.93
C PRO A 7 -13.57 -4.23 -6.34
N LYS A 8 -13.32 -3.80 -7.57
CA LYS A 8 -11.95 -3.62 -8.10
C LYS A 8 -11.07 -2.77 -7.17
N SER A 9 -11.67 -1.83 -6.43
CA SER A 9 -11.04 -1.01 -5.41
C SER A 9 -10.51 -1.83 -4.23
N ILE A 10 -11.29 -2.83 -3.78
CA ILE A 10 -10.92 -3.72 -2.68
C ILE A 10 -9.87 -4.73 -3.14
N ALA A 11 -9.98 -5.24 -4.36
CA ALA A 11 -9.00 -6.16 -4.94
C ALA A 11 -7.58 -5.54 -4.98
N ARG A 12 -7.46 -4.21 -5.18
CA ARG A 12 -6.15 -3.51 -5.18
C ARG A 12 -5.46 -3.55 -3.83
N LEU A 13 -6.20 -3.52 -2.72
CA LEU A 13 -5.63 -3.57 -1.37
C LEU A 13 -4.89 -4.87 -1.08
N THR A 14 -5.21 -5.95 -1.80
CA THR A 14 -4.50 -7.24 -1.72
C THR A 14 -3.10 -7.21 -2.34
N THR A 15 -2.75 -6.13 -3.06
CA THR A 15 -1.41 -5.94 -3.63
C THR A 15 -0.60 -4.99 -2.75
N PRO A 16 0.74 -5.16 -2.66
CA PRO A 16 1.59 -4.21 -1.93
C PRO A 16 1.44 -2.78 -2.45
N ASP A 17 1.33 -2.60 -3.77
CA ASP A 17 1.13 -1.31 -4.41
C ASP A 17 -0.18 -0.66 -3.96
N GLY A 18 -1.31 -1.37 -4.07
CA GLY A 18 -2.61 -0.80 -3.68
C GLY A 18 -2.76 -0.55 -2.18
N PHE A 19 -2.14 -1.36 -1.33
CA PHE A 19 -2.08 -1.07 0.10
C PHE A 19 -1.26 0.20 0.40
N ILE A 20 -0.11 0.38 -0.28
CA ILE A 20 0.72 1.59 -0.13
C ILE A 20 -0.02 2.83 -0.64
N GLU A 21 -0.82 2.70 -1.70
CA GLU A 21 -1.68 3.79 -2.19
C GLU A 21 -2.74 4.18 -1.14
N SER A 22 -3.46 3.21 -0.57
CA SER A 22 -4.42 3.48 0.53
C SER A 22 -3.73 4.17 1.71
N TYR A 23 -2.55 3.69 2.12
CA TYR A 23 -1.74 4.36 3.14
C TYR A 23 -1.44 5.83 2.79
N GLN A 24 -1.08 6.13 1.54
CA GLN A 24 -0.80 7.51 1.10
C GLN A 24 -2.06 8.39 1.12
N GLU A 25 -3.23 7.83 0.89
CA GLU A 25 -4.50 8.54 1.05
C GLU A 25 -4.76 8.85 2.54
N LYS A 26 -4.58 7.87 3.43
CA LYS A 26 -4.73 8.05 4.89
C LYS A 26 -3.70 9.02 5.47
N MET A 27 -2.50 9.14 4.89
CA MET A 27 -1.52 10.14 5.30
C MET A 27 -2.03 11.59 5.23
N ARG A 28 -3.03 11.89 4.40
CA ARG A 28 -3.63 13.23 4.32
C ARG A 28 -4.45 13.58 5.56
N HIS A 29 -4.91 12.57 6.30
CA HIS A 29 -5.78 12.70 7.45
C HIS A 29 -5.07 12.34 8.77
N ALA A 30 -3.99 11.56 8.70
CA ALA A 30 -3.20 11.16 9.85
C ALA A 30 -2.26 12.27 10.33
N LYS A 31 -1.98 12.33 11.63
CA LYS A 31 -0.93 13.19 12.19
C LYS A 31 0.45 12.56 12.06
N THR A 32 0.51 11.22 12.06
CA THR A 32 1.77 10.48 11.97
C THR A 32 1.72 9.37 10.92
N CYS A 33 2.88 8.99 10.40
CA CYS A 33 2.99 7.84 9.49
C CYS A 33 2.53 6.52 10.14
N LYS A 34 2.72 6.37 11.46
CA LYS A 34 2.24 5.18 12.17
C LYS A 34 0.71 5.14 12.19
N GLU A 35 0.08 6.27 12.48
CA GLU A 35 -1.38 6.41 12.49
C GLU A 35 -1.99 6.20 11.10
N ALA A 36 -1.35 6.71 10.04
CA ALA A 36 -1.77 6.43 8.66
C ALA A 36 -1.71 4.94 8.32
N TYR A 37 -0.68 4.24 8.82
CA TYR A 37 -0.55 2.79 8.67
C TYR A 37 -1.64 2.06 9.45
N GLU A 38 -1.89 2.43 10.70
CA GLU A 38 -2.92 1.81 11.54
C GLU A 38 -4.31 1.98 10.90
N MET A 39 -4.61 3.16 10.33
CA MET A 39 -5.86 3.38 9.58
C MET A 39 -5.98 2.51 8.33
N ALA A 40 -4.89 2.31 7.57
CA ALA A 40 -4.89 1.48 6.37
C ALA A 40 -4.96 -0.03 6.72
N GLU A 41 -4.27 -0.45 7.79
CA GLU A 41 -4.38 -1.79 8.37
C GLU A 41 -5.78 -2.08 8.85
N GLU A 42 -6.42 -1.13 9.54
CA GLU A 42 -7.77 -1.29 10.05
C GLU A 42 -8.76 -1.50 8.90
N GLU A 43 -8.66 -0.69 7.85
CA GLU A 43 -9.46 -0.86 6.64
C GLU A 43 -9.22 -2.21 5.98
N TYR A 44 -7.96 -2.66 5.89
CA TYR A 44 -7.63 -3.98 5.35
C TYR A 44 -8.19 -5.11 6.23
N ARG A 45 -8.08 -4.98 7.55
CA ARG A 45 -8.58 -5.97 8.51
C ARG A 45 -10.09 -6.08 8.47
N ILE A 46 -10.81 -4.96 8.34
CA ILE A 46 -12.27 -4.94 8.16
C ILE A 46 -12.67 -5.69 6.88
N LEU A 47 -11.89 -5.55 5.81
CA LEU A 47 -12.21 -6.13 4.51
C LEU A 47 -11.80 -7.60 4.36
N PHE A 48 -10.70 -8.02 4.98
CA PHE A 48 -10.09 -9.35 4.77
C PHE A 48 -10.01 -10.20 6.05
N GLY A 49 -10.41 -9.67 7.20
CA GLY A 49 -10.38 -10.38 8.49
C GLY A 49 -8.98 -10.66 9.03
N THR A 50 -7.94 -10.10 8.43
CA THR A 50 -6.53 -10.33 8.82
C THR A 50 -5.70 -9.08 8.59
N ASN A 51 -4.52 -9.03 9.21
CA ASN A 51 -3.56 -7.96 9.02
C ASN A 51 -2.75 -8.23 7.74
N ARG A 52 -2.48 -7.19 6.97
CA ARG A 52 -1.62 -7.25 5.79
C ARG A 52 -0.16 -7.41 6.17
N TYR A 53 0.27 -6.64 7.16
CA TYR A 53 1.65 -6.64 7.65
C TYR A 53 1.66 -6.98 9.14
N SER A 54 2.67 -7.73 9.57
CA SER A 54 2.79 -8.11 10.99
C SER A 54 2.99 -6.92 11.91
N SER A 55 3.60 -5.85 11.41
CA SER A 55 3.90 -4.65 12.19
C SER A 55 4.28 -3.46 11.30
N TYR A 56 4.20 -2.25 11.87
CA TYR A 56 4.61 -1.03 11.21
C TYR A 56 6.08 -1.03 10.70
N PRO A 57 7.08 -1.56 11.43
CA PRO A 57 8.44 -1.73 10.90
C PRO A 57 8.51 -2.58 9.63
N THR A 58 7.76 -3.69 9.57
CA THR A 58 7.68 -4.54 8.38
C THR A 58 7.15 -3.75 7.19
N PHE A 59 6.10 -2.97 7.41
CA PHE A 59 5.51 -2.09 6.40
C PHE A 59 6.46 -0.98 5.95
N LYS A 60 7.20 -0.36 6.86
CA LYS A 60 8.20 0.68 6.54
C LYS A 60 9.28 0.15 5.59
N ASN A 61 9.71 -1.10 5.78
CA ASN A 61 10.63 -1.77 4.86
C ASN A 61 9.99 -2.00 3.47
N ALA A 62 8.72 -2.38 3.42
CA ALA A 62 7.97 -2.55 2.18
C ALA A 62 7.85 -1.22 1.40
N ILE A 63 7.46 -0.12 2.06
CA ILE A 63 7.44 1.24 1.46
C ILE A 63 8.82 1.61 0.93
N THR A 64 9.88 1.37 1.70
CA THR A 64 11.25 1.75 1.30
C THR A 64 11.66 1.04 0.01
N ARG A 65 11.39 -0.26 -0.08
CA ARG A 65 11.64 -1.07 -1.29
C ARG A 65 10.80 -0.57 -2.46
N TRP A 66 9.53 -0.26 -2.21
CA TRP A 66 8.61 0.27 -3.22
C TRP A 66 9.07 1.62 -3.79
N ASN A 67 9.49 2.55 -2.91
CA ASN A 67 10.06 3.84 -3.31
C ASN A 67 11.34 3.67 -4.13
N LYS A 68 12.23 2.74 -3.74
CA LYS A 68 13.46 2.43 -4.50
C LYS A 68 13.11 1.92 -5.90
N LYS A 69 12.15 0.99 -6.01
CA LYS A 69 11.67 0.45 -7.29
C LYS A 69 11.13 1.56 -8.21
N ARG A 70 10.36 2.50 -7.67
CA ARG A 70 9.82 3.65 -8.44
C ARG A 70 10.91 4.62 -8.89
N ARG A 71 11.91 4.89 -8.05
CA ARG A 71 13.05 5.75 -8.40
C ARG A 71 13.87 5.17 -9.55
N THR A 72 14.18 3.88 -9.50
CA THR A 72 14.91 3.19 -10.57
C THR A 72 14.13 3.18 -11.88
N GLN A 73 12.81 2.93 -11.84
CA GLN A 73 11.97 2.98 -13.03
C GLN A 73 11.94 4.38 -13.67
N LYS A 74 11.79 5.44 -12.85
CA LYS A 74 11.86 6.82 -13.35
C LYS A 74 13.21 7.13 -13.99
N ALA A 75 14.31 6.75 -13.35
CA ALA A 75 15.66 6.97 -13.89
C ALA A 75 15.86 6.26 -15.24
N ASN A 76 15.36 5.03 -15.38
CA ASN A 76 15.44 4.27 -16.63
C ASN A 76 14.57 4.87 -17.74
N PHE A 77 13.39 5.41 -17.40
CA PHE A 77 12.53 6.10 -18.36
C PHE A 77 13.16 7.40 -18.86
N THR A 78 13.76 8.20 -17.98
CA THR A 78 14.46 9.43 -18.36
C THR A 78 15.66 9.17 -19.29
N LYS A 79 16.37 8.05 -19.10
CA LYS A 79 17.49 7.65 -19.97
C LYS A 79 17.06 7.17 -21.36
N ARG A 80 15.83 6.67 -21.53
CA ARG A 80 15.30 6.21 -22.83
C ARG A 80 14.74 7.33 -23.71
N LYS A 81 14.52 8.52 -23.14
CA LYS A 81 14.03 9.71 -23.86
C LYS A 81 15.15 10.67 -24.28
N LYS A 82 16.41 10.30 -24.07
CA LYS A 82 17.58 11.12 -24.35
C LYS A 82 18.43 10.47 -25.42
#